data_AF-A0A532B5R8-F1
#
_entry.id   AF-A0A532B5R8-F1
#
_cell.length_a   1.000
_cell.length_b   1.000
_cell.length_c   1.000
_cell.angle_alpha   90.00
_cell.angle_beta   90.00
_cell.angle_gamma   90.00
#
_symmetry.space_group_name_H-M   'P 1'
#
loop_
_entity.id
_entity.type
_entity.pdbx_description
1 polymer ?
#
loop_
_entity_poly.entity_id
_entity_poly.type
_entity_poly.pdbx_seq_one_letter_code
_entity_poly.pdbx_strand_id
1 'polypeptide(L)'
;MRYERDMRGYGANPPDPKWPGGAHVAVQFVVNYEEGGENCVLHGDKASEAFLSEIVGAAPWPGQRHWNMESIYEYGARAGFWRLLRLFSEAQVPITCYGVATALARSPDQVAAMQEAGWEIASHGLKWIDYRD
;
A
#
# COMPACT_ATOMS: atom_id res chain seq x y z
N MET A 1 3.72 12.53 34.75
CA MET A 1 3.04 12.09 33.51
C MET A 1 3.32 10.60 33.35
N ARG A 2 2.30 9.77 33.11
CA ARG A 2 2.48 8.33 32.85
C ARG A 2 3.04 8.18 31.44
N TYR A 3 4.05 7.34 31.26
CA TYR A 3 4.60 7.04 29.94
C TYR A 3 3.72 5.96 29.28
N GLU A 4 3.20 6.24 28.08
CA GLU A 4 2.11 5.47 27.47
C GLU A 4 2.56 4.40 26.46
N ARG A 5 3.85 4.41 26.09
CA ARG A 5 4.40 3.44 25.14
C ARG A 5 4.97 2.22 25.87
N ASP A 6 4.67 1.03 25.35
CA ASP A 6 5.38 -0.17 25.76
C ASP A 6 6.75 -0.24 25.06
N MET A 7 7.81 -0.04 25.84
CA MET A 7 9.19 -0.16 25.37
C MET A 7 9.83 -1.51 25.73
N ARG A 8 9.06 -2.41 26.38
CA ARG A 8 9.54 -3.71 26.86
C ARG A 8 9.15 -4.82 25.91
N GLY A 9 7.91 -4.85 25.43
CA GLY A 9 7.39 -5.95 24.62
C GLY A 9 7.67 -7.30 25.28
N TYR A 10 8.19 -8.26 24.51
CA TYR A 10 8.57 -9.59 25.01
C TYR A 10 9.94 -9.66 25.72
N GLY A 11 10.73 -8.60 25.72
CA GLY A 11 12.08 -8.61 26.29
C GLY A 11 12.99 -9.70 25.72
N ALA A 12 13.82 -10.31 26.57
CA ALA A 12 14.79 -11.34 26.17
C ALA A 12 14.16 -12.70 25.82
N ASN A 13 12.86 -12.90 26.06
CA ASN A 13 12.19 -14.20 25.97
C ASN A 13 10.94 -14.12 25.06
N PRO A 14 11.12 -13.95 23.73
CA PRO A 14 10.00 -14.02 22.80
C PRO A 14 9.37 -15.42 22.77
N PRO A 15 8.05 -15.53 22.56
CA PRO A 15 7.40 -16.83 22.43
C PRO A 15 7.86 -17.56 21.17
N ASP A 16 7.89 -18.89 21.22
CA ASP A 16 8.04 -19.73 20.03
C ASP A 16 6.70 -19.70 19.25
N PRO A 17 6.66 -19.18 18.01
CA PRO A 17 5.42 -19.00 17.27
C PRO A 17 4.82 -20.30 16.74
N LYS A 18 5.54 -21.43 16.80
CA LYS A 18 5.06 -22.75 16.35
C LYS A 18 4.46 -22.72 14.94
N TRP A 19 5.19 -22.14 13.99
CA TRP A 19 4.70 -22.01 12.61
C TRP A 19 4.29 -23.36 12.01
N PRO A 20 3.25 -23.40 11.15
CA PRO A 20 2.81 -24.62 10.50
C PRO A 20 3.95 -25.36 9.79
N GLY A 21 3.92 -26.69 9.85
CA GLY A 21 4.96 -27.53 9.25
C GLY A 21 6.34 -27.43 9.91
N GLY A 22 6.47 -26.75 11.06
CA GLY A 22 7.75 -26.57 11.74
C GLY A 22 8.67 -25.55 11.04
N ALA A 23 8.10 -24.62 10.29
CA ALA A 23 8.87 -23.61 9.56
C ALA A 23 9.70 -22.72 10.50
N HIS A 24 10.92 -22.38 10.08
CA HIS A 24 11.82 -21.50 10.83
C HIS A 24 11.50 -20.01 10.65
N VAL A 25 10.76 -19.67 9.59
CA VAL A 25 10.38 -18.29 9.25
C VAL A 25 9.02 -18.29 8.57
N ALA A 26 8.23 -17.26 8.85
CA ALA A 26 7.03 -16.93 8.08
C ALA A 26 7.35 -15.68 7.24
N VAL A 27 7.16 -15.78 5.93
CA VAL A 27 7.34 -14.65 4.99
C VAL A 27 5.95 -14.22 4.53
N GLN A 28 5.65 -12.93 4.66
CA GLN A 28 4.38 -12.35 4.26
C GLN A 28 4.65 -11.21 3.27
N PHE A 29 4.18 -11.37 2.04
CA PHE A 29 4.34 -10.38 0.99
C PHE A 29 3.13 -9.45 0.96
N VAL A 30 3.38 -8.16 1.22
CA VAL A 30 2.38 -7.10 1.09
C VAL A 30 2.58 -6.36 -0.22
N VAL A 31 1.50 -6.20 -0.97
CA VAL A 31 1.46 -5.29 -2.12
C VAL A 31 0.50 -4.16 -1.79
N ASN A 32 0.99 -2.94 -1.70
CA ASN A 32 0.12 -1.77 -1.52
C ASN A 32 -0.53 -1.42 -2.86
N TYR A 33 -1.79 -0.99 -2.81
CA TYR A 33 -2.50 -0.42 -3.94
C TYR A 33 -3.05 0.94 -3.53
N GLU A 34 -2.31 1.99 -3.90
CA GLU A 34 -2.47 3.37 -3.42
C GLU A 34 -2.80 4.32 -4.58
N GLU A 35 -2.48 3.90 -5.81
CA GLU A 35 -2.60 4.65 -7.05
C GLU A 35 -4.06 4.99 -7.39
N GLY A 36 -4.38 6.29 -7.38
CA GLY A 36 -5.73 6.84 -7.45
C GLY A 36 -6.33 7.23 -6.09
N GLY A 37 -5.59 6.99 -5.00
CA GLY A 37 -5.95 7.32 -3.63
C GLY A 37 -5.02 8.31 -2.93
N GLU A 38 -3.91 8.69 -3.57
CA GLU A 38 -2.93 9.67 -3.12
C GLU A 38 -3.43 11.12 -3.10
N ASN A 39 -2.61 12.05 -2.60
CA ASN A 39 -2.97 13.47 -2.62
C ASN A 39 -3.11 14.01 -4.05
N CYS A 40 -4.29 14.49 -4.38
CA CYS A 40 -4.51 15.19 -5.64
C CYS A 40 -5.63 16.21 -5.50
N VAL A 41 -5.47 17.37 -6.13
CA VAL A 41 -6.53 18.39 -6.15
C VAL A 41 -7.82 17.87 -6.80
N LEU A 42 -7.72 16.89 -7.71
CA LEU A 42 -8.89 16.20 -8.29
C LEU A 42 -9.61 15.28 -7.28
N HIS A 43 -8.94 14.88 -6.21
CA HIS A 43 -9.49 14.11 -5.10
C HIS A 43 -10.02 15.02 -3.97
N GLY A 44 -9.99 16.35 -4.16
CA GLY A 44 -10.39 17.34 -3.16
C GLY A 44 -9.29 17.75 -2.18
N ASP A 45 -8.04 17.35 -2.42
CA ASP A 45 -6.92 17.71 -1.53
C ASP A 45 -6.41 19.12 -1.77
N LYS A 46 -5.73 19.67 -0.76
CA LYS A 46 -5.18 21.04 -0.80
C LYS A 46 -3.96 21.17 -1.72
N ALA A 47 -3.27 20.08 -2.03
CA ALA A 47 -2.03 20.07 -2.80
C ALA A 47 -1.85 18.74 -3.56
N SER A 48 -0.88 18.71 -4.47
CA SER A 48 -0.42 17.48 -5.13
C SER A 48 0.35 16.56 -4.17
N GLU A 49 0.45 15.28 -4.54
CA GLU A 49 1.34 14.32 -3.90
C GLU A 49 2.82 14.72 -4.02
N ALA A 50 3.60 14.24 -3.07
CA ALA A 50 5.04 14.48 -2.92
C ALA A 50 5.80 13.24 -2.39
N PHE A 51 5.10 12.22 -1.90
CA PHE A 51 5.72 11.04 -1.30
C PHE A 51 5.87 9.88 -2.29
N LEU A 52 6.82 8.97 -1.99
CA LEU A 52 7.13 7.72 -2.71
C LEU A 52 7.00 7.76 -4.24
N SER A 53 7.76 8.63 -4.88
CA SER A 53 7.91 8.64 -6.33
C SER A 53 9.39 8.76 -6.72
N GLU A 54 9.66 8.67 -8.02
CA GLU A 54 11.01 8.91 -8.58
C GLU A 54 11.46 10.37 -8.44
N ILE A 55 10.56 11.29 -8.10
CA ILE A 55 10.89 12.71 -7.87
C ILE A 55 11.34 12.86 -6.41
N VAL A 56 12.58 12.47 -6.14
CA VAL A 56 13.17 12.54 -4.80
C VAL A 56 13.15 13.99 -4.29
N GLY A 57 12.57 14.19 -3.10
CA GLY A 57 12.46 15.51 -2.49
C GLY A 57 11.39 16.40 -3.12
N ALA A 58 10.42 15.82 -3.84
CA ALA A 58 9.24 16.56 -4.28
C ALA A 58 8.57 17.28 -3.10
N ALA A 59 8.09 18.49 -3.36
CA ALA A 59 7.26 19.24 -2.42
C ALA A 59 5.81 19.24 -2.95
N PRO A 60 4.80 19.18 -2.06
CA PRO A 60 3.41 19.33 -2.47
C PRO A 60 3.22 20.69 -3.15
N TRP A 61 2.47 20.74 -4.25
CA TRP A 61 2.13 21.99 -4.93
C TRP A 61 0.72 22.44 -4.51
N PRO A 62 0.58 23.48 -3.66
CA PRO A 62 -0.73 23.90 -3.16
C PRO A 62 -1.63 24.39 -4.30
N GLY A 63 -2.87 23.91 -4.31
CA GLY A 63 -3.90 24.28 -5.30
C GLY A 63 -3.59 23.89 -6.74
N GLN A 64 -2.56 23.06 -6.97
CA GLN A 64 -2.07 22.73 -8.30
C GLN A 64 -1.94 21.22 -8.49
N ARG A 65 -2.08 20.79 -9.74
CA ARG A 65 -1.74 19.44 -10.18
C ARG A 65 -0.24 19.35 -10.44
N HIS A 66 0.32 18.18 -10.15
CA HIS A 66 1.70 17.87 -10.47
C HIS A 66 1.71 16.70 -11.46
N TRP A 67 1.60 17.00 -12.76
CA TRP A 67 1.39 15.97 -13.79
C TRP A 67 2.48 14.90 -13.83
N ASN A 68 3.74 15.26 -13.54
CA ASN A 68 4.82 14.27 -13.47
C ASN A 68 4.55 13.26 -12.34
N MET A 69 4.18 13.75 -11.16
CA MET A 69 3.80 12.90 -10.02
C MET A 69 2.62 11.99 -10.36
N GLU A 70 1.56 12.56 -10.91
CA GLU A 70 0.37 11.80 -11.33
C GLU A 70 0.74 10.69 -12.32
N SER A 71 1.56 11.00 -13.35
CA SER A 71 1.99 10.01 -14.34
C SER A 71 2.84 8.87 -13.75
N ILE A 72 3.57 9.14 -12.65
CA ILE A 72 4.36 8.13 -11.94
C ILE A 72 3.42 7.20 -11.16
N TYR A 73 2.44 7.74 -10.44
CA TYR A 73 1.40 6.94 -9.78
C TYR A 73 0.60 6.13 -10.81
N GLU A 74 0.23 6.72 -11.93
CA GLU A 74 -0.47 6.01 -13.00
C GLU A 74 0.30 4.78 -13.51
N TYR A 75 1.65 4.78 -13.49
CA TYR A 75 2.44 3.61 -13.87
C TYR A 75 2.14 2.40 -12.96
N GLY A 76 2.01 2.61 -11.65
CA GLY A 76 1.69 1.56 -10.69
C GLY A 76 0.38 0.88 -11.03
N ALA A 77 -0.69 1.65 -11.23
CA ALA A 77 -2.01 1.12 -11.60
C ALA A 77 -2.06 0.51 -13.02
N ARG A 78 -1.39 1.13 -13.99
CA ARG A 78 -1.49 0.78 -15.42
C ARG A 78 -0.58 -0.38 -15.82
N ALA A 79 0.56 -0.54 -15.17
CA ALA A 79 1.59 -1.48 -15.59
C ALA A 79 2.23 -2.25 -14.42
N GLY A 80 2.57 -1.57 -13.33
CA GLY A 80 3.22 -2.16 -12.16
C GLY A 80 2.40 -3.30 -11.56
N PHE A 81 1.14 -3.04 -11.23
CA PHE A 81 0.20 -4.00 -10.66
C PHE A 81 0.12 -5.28 -11.49
N TRP A 82 -0.13 -5.16 -12.80
CA TRP A 82 -0.28 -6.33 -13.67
C TRP A 82 1.00 -7.16 -13.78
N ARG A 83 2.17 -6.54 -13.66
CA ARG A 83 3.45 -7.26 -13.63
C ARG A 83 3.60 -8.05 -12.33
N LEU A 84 3.27 -7.44 -11.18
CA LEU A 84 3.31 -8.11 -9.89
C LEU A 84 2.30 -9.24 -9.80
N LEU A 85 1.07 -9.03 -10.32
CA LEU A 85 0.04 -10.05 -10.38
C LEU A 85 0.54 -11.31 -11.11
N ARG A 86 1.13 -11.14 -12.30
CA ARG A 86 1.71 -12.28 -13.05
C ARG A 86 2.85 -12.94 -12.27
N LEU A 87 3.79 -12.16 -11.73
CA LEU A 87 4.93 -12.67 -10.98
C LEU A 87 4.51 -13.57 -9.81
N PHE A 88 3.60 -13.10 -8.96
CA PHE A 88 3.17 -13.83 -7.78
C PHE A 88 2.27 -15.03 -8.12
N SER A 89 1.41 -14.89 -9.13
CA SER A 89 0.58 -16.00 -9.62
C SER A 89 1.43 -17.12 -10.22
N GLU A 90 2.43 -16.80 -11.04
CA GLU A 90 3.37 -17.77 -11.62
C GLU A 90 4.20 -18.47 -10.53
N ALA A 91 4.60 -17.73 -9.49
CA ALA A 91 5.34 -18.28 -8.35
C ALA A 91 4.45 -19.05 -7.36
N GLN A 92 3.12 -18.99 -7.51
CA GLN A 92 2.14 -19.56 -6.58
C GLN A 92 2.35 -19.07 -5.13
N VAL A 93 2.75 -17.80 -4.97
CA VAL A 93 3.00 -17.18 -3.67
C VAL A 93 1.78 -16.33 -3.27
N PRO A 94 1.18 -16.56 -2.09
CA PRO A 94 0.04 -15.77 -1.63
C PRO A 94 0.46 -14.34 -1.27
N ILE A 95 -0.47 -13.40 -1.48
CA ILE A 95 -0.28 -11.97 -1.25
C ILE A 95 -1.41 -11.42 -0.38
N THR A 96 -1.06 -10.48 0.49
CA THR A 96 -2.02 -9.57 1.11
C THR A 96 -1.89 -8.21 0.43
N CYS A 97 -2.96 -7.76 -0.22
CA CYS A 97 -3.09 -6.42 -0.73
C CYS A 97 -3.45 -5.47 0.42
N TYR A 98 -2.69 -4.40 0.56
CA TYR A 98 -3.06 -3.26 1.39
C TYR A 98 -3.70 -2.22 0.46
N GLY A 99 -5.03 -2.29 0.38
CA GLY A 99 -5.79 -1.51 -0.59
C GLY A 99 -6.38 -0.25 0.01
N VAL A 100 -6.04 0.91 -0.56
CA VAL A 100 -6.66 2.19 -0.23
C VAL A 100 -8.04 2.22 -0.89
N ALA A 101 -9.09 2.47 -0.11
CA ALA A 101 -10.46 2.27 -0.59
C ALA A 101 -10.81 3.13 -1.82
N THR A 102 -10.37 4.39 -1.87
CA THR A 102 -10.58 5.26 -3.04
C THR A 102 -9.79 4.82 -4.27
N ALA A 103 -8.58 4.27 -4.09
CA ALA A 103 -7.79 3.69 -5.17
C ALA A 103 -8.50 2.46 -5.75
N LEU A 104 -8.93 1.53 -4.88
CA LEU A 104 -9.68 0.34 -5.29
C LEU A 104 -11.00 0.70 -6.01
N ALA A 105 -11.72 1.72 -5.53
CA ALA A 105 -12.96 2.17 -6.16
C ALA A 105 -12.76 2.73 -7.58
N ARG A 106 -11.56 3.26 -7.89
CA ARG A 106 -11.20 3.73 -9.24
C ARG A 106 -10.66 2.63 -10.15
N SER A 107 -10.36 1.46 -9.59
CA SER A 107 -9.66 0.37 -10.27
C SER A 107 -10.40 -0.97 -10.16
N PRO A 108 -11.66 -1.05 -10.63
CA PRO A 108 -12.49 -2.25 -10.48
C PRO A 108 -11.89 -3.48 -11.16
N ASP A 109 -11.19 -3.32 -12.28
CA ASP A 109 -10.55 -4.44 -12.99
C ASP A 109 -9.40 -5.04 -12.17
N GLN A 110 -8.62 -4.19 -11.50
CA GLN A 110 -7.54 -4.63 -10.61
C GLN A 110 -8.11 -5.32 -9.37
N VAL A 111 -9.20 -4.81 -8.79
CA VAL A 111 -9.89 -5.46 -7.67
C VAL A 111 -10.40 -6.84 -8.07
N ALA A 112 -11.05 -6.96 -9.23
CA ALA A 112 -11.52 -8.24 -9.75
C ALA A 112 -10.36 -9.22 -9.94
N ALA A 113 -9.24 -8.76 -10.50
CA ALA A 113 -8.05 -9.57 -10.70
C ALA A 113 -7.40 -10.04 -9.38
N MET A 114 -7.37 -9.18 -8.35
CA MET A 114 -6.92 -9.58 -7.01
C MET A 114 -7.81 -10.69 -6.43
N GLN A 115 -9.14 -10.55 -6.56
CA GLN A 115 -10.11 -11.54 -6.08
C GLN A 115 -9.99 -12.87 -6.82
N GLU A 116 -9.87 -12.83 -8.15
CA GLU A 116 -9.67 -14.02 -8.99
C GLU A 116 -8.38 -14.75 -8.63
N ALA A 117 -7.30 -14.01 -8.36
CA ALA A 117 -6.02 -14.57 -7.91
C ALA A 117 -6.02 -15.01 -6.44
N GLY A 118 -7.13 -14.83 -5.71
CA GLY A 118 -7.27 -15.23 -4.31
C GLY A 118 -6.40 -14.41 -3.35
N TRP A 119 -6.08 -13.16 -3.70
CA TRP A 119 -5.35 -12.27 -2.79
C TRP A 119 -6.23 -11.89 -1.59
N GLU A 120 -5.64 -11.85 -0.40
CA GLU A 120 -6.28 -11.21 0.75
C GLU A 120 -6.31 -9.69 0.49
N ILE A 121 -7.40 -8.99 0.80
CA ILE A 121 -7.49 -7.53 0.69
C ILE A 121 -7.73 -6.95 2.08
N ALA A 122 -6.69 -6.37 2.66
CA ALA A 122 -6.74 -5.62 3.91
C ALA A 122 -6.97 -4.13 3.63
N SER A 123 -7.66 -3.46 4.55
CA SER A 123 -7.88 -2.02 4.48
C SER A 123 -6.56 -1.27 4.67
N HIS A 124 -6.22 -0.40 3.72
CA HIS A 124 -5.16 0.59 3.87
C HIS A 124 -5.72 2.01 4.07
N GLY A 125 -6.91 2.11 4.68
CA GLY A 125 -7.58 3.38 4.92
C GLY A 125 -8.45 3.84 3.73
N LEU A 126 -9.20 4.92 3.96
CA LEU A 126 -10.08 5.47 2.92
C LEU A 126 -9.27 6.16 1.82
N LYS A 127 -8.24 6.91 2.22
CA LYS A 127 -7.33 7.66 1.35
C LYS A 127 -5.89 7.41 1.79
N TRP A 128 -4.95 7.66 0.88
CA TRP A 128 -3.54 7.62 1.18
C TRP A 128 -3.02 9.03 1.49
N ILE A 129 -3.13 9.43 2.75
CA ILE A 129 -2.77 10.77 3.25
C ILE A 129 -2.12 10.68 4.64
N ASP A 130 -1.48 11.77 5.07
CA ASP A 130 -1.06 11.94 6.46
C ASP A 130 -2.30 12.27 7.33
N TYR A 131 -2.56 11.42 8.33
CA TYR A 131 -3.68 11.53 9.28
C TYR A 131 -3.31 12.26 10.58
N ARG A 132 -2.27 13.08 10.57
CA ARG A 132 -1.78 13.79 11.76
C ARG A 132 -2.80 14.76 12.38
N ASP A 133 -3.67 15.36 11.58
CA ASP A 133 -4.62 16.42 11.98
C ASP A 133 -6.07 15.95 11.86
#